data_AF-A0A3M2LS07-F1
#
_entry.id   AF-A0A3M2LS07-F1
#
_cell.length_a   1.000
_cell.length_b   1.000
_cell.length_c   1.000
_cell.angle_alpha   90.00
_cell.angle_beta   90.00
_cell.angle_gamma   90.00
#
_symmetry.space_group_name_H-M   'P 1'
#
loop_
_entity.id
_entity.type
_entity.pdbx_description
1 polymer ?
#
loop_
_entity_poly.entity_id
_entity_poly.type
_entity_poly.pdbx_seq_one_letter_code
_entity_poly.pdbx_strand_id
1 'polypeptide(L)'
;MERLRHCLLGLGWDVVRRYEDERPLLRVLSPVSTCIGDSVVIDGGWFRSGTGVWLAPCREADRAAEAVAQLLAPYVIAIVMARQQEDE
;
A
#
# COMPACT_ATOMS: atom_id res chain seq x y z
N MET A 1 -10.56 -8.20 1.62
CA MET A 1 -9.72 -7.10 2.16
C MET A 1 -8.92 -7.51 3.39
N GLU A 2 -9.50 -8.24 4.35
CA GLU A 2 -8.78 -8.60 5.58
C GLU A 2 -7.49 -9.42 5.36
N ARG A 3 -7.48 -10.33 4.38
CA ARG A 3 -6.26 -11.06 3.99
C ARG A 3 -5.15 -10.11 3.51
N LEU A 4 -5.49 -9.15 2.64
CA LEU A 4 -4.55 -8.16 2.14
C LEU A 4 -4.00 -7.29 3.28
N ARG A 5 -4.86 -6.86 4.22
CA ARG A 5 -4.45 -6.12 5.41
C ARG A 5 -3.37 -6.88 6.20
N HIS A 6 -3.60 -8.16 6.48
CA HIS A 6 -2.62 -8.99 7.20
C HIS A 6 -1.31 -9.16 6.43
N CYS A 7 -1.35 -9.39 5.11
CA CYS A 7 -0.14 -9.49 4.30
C CYS A 7 0.69 -8.19 4.34
N LEU A 8 0.03 -7.03 4.19
CA LEU A 8 0.68 -5.73 4.24
C LEU A 8 1.30 -5.44 5.63
N LEU A 9 0.58 -5.75 6.70
CA LEU A 9 1.12 -5.66 8.07
C LEU A 9 2.32 -6.58 8.26
N GLY A 10 2.28 -7.80 7.72
CA GLY A 10 3.40 -8.75 7.76
C GLY A 10 4.63 -8.28 6.99
N LEU A 11 4.45 -7.44 5.97
CA LEU A 11 5.52 -6.77 5.22
C LEU A 11 6.02 -5.47 5.90
N GLY A 12 5.47 -5.11 7.07
CA GLY A 12 5.86 -3.93 7.84
C GLY A 12 5.20 -2.62 7.41
N TRP A 13 4.14 -2.68 6.59
CA TRP A 13 3.36 -1.49 6.24
C TRP A 13 2.32 -1.18 7.31
N ASP A 14 2.08 0.11 7.53
CA ASP A 14 0.95 0.57 8.32
C ASP A 14 -0.31 0.55 7.47
N VAL A 15 -1.40 -0.01 8.00
CA VAL A 15 -2.65 -0.18 7.25
C VAL A 15 -3.84 0.32 8.05
N VAL A 16 -4.54 1.31 7.49
CA VAL A 16 -5.75 1.88 8.05
C VAL A 16 -6.94 1.54 7.16
N ARG A 17 -7.97 0.92 7.73
CA ARG A 17 -9.22 0.68 7.02
C ARG A 17 -10.01 1.98 6.95
N ARG A 18 -10.50 2.33 5.76
CA ARG A 18 -11.41 3.45 5.50
C ARG A 18 -12.63 2.97 4.72
N TYR A 19 -13.63 3.83 4.65
CA TYR A 19 -14.84 3.64 3.86
C TYR A 19 -15.07 4.90 3.05
N GLU A 20 -15.19 4.75 1.74
CA GLU A 20 -15.50 5.84 0.80
C GLU A 20 -16.75 5.41 0.04
N ASP A 21 -17.84 6.17 0.19
CA ASP A 21 -19.15 5.88 -0.41
C ASP A 21 -19.55 4.40 -0.30
N GLU A 22 -19.51 3.86 0.92
CA GLU A 22 -19.82 2.48 1.29
C GLU A 22 -18.83 1.41 0.78
N ARG A 23 -17.86 1.78 -0.04
CA ARG A 23 -16.82 0.86 -0.53
C ARG A 23 -15.68 0.78 0.49
N PRO A 24 -15.30 -0.44 0.92
CA PRO A 24 -14.19 -0.58 1.83
C PRO A 24 -12.89 -0.23 1.08
N LEU A 25 -12.04 0.56 1.74
CA LEU A 25 -10.74 1.01 1.24
C LEU A 25 -9.65 0.71 2.28
N LEU A 26 -8.46 0.28 1.85
CA LEU A 26 -7.28 0.20 2.71
C LEU A 26 -6.33 1.34 2.37
N ARG A 27 -6.03 2.19 3.35
CA ARG A 27 -4.93 3.13 3.25
C ARG A 27 -3.67 2.44 3.74
N VAL A 28 -2.69 2.30 2.86
CA VAL A 28 -1.37 1.74 3.13
C VAL A 28 -0.41 2.90 3.29
N LEU A 29 0.36 2.91 4.37
CA LEU A 29 1.31 3.96 4.70
C LEU A 29 2.68 3.35 4.96
N SER A 30 3.73 4.05 4.52
CA SER A 30 5.08 3.65 4.82
C SER A 30 5.41 3.93 6.29
N PRO A 31 6.03 2.97 7.02
CA PRO A 31 6.42 3.18 8.41
C PRO A 31 7.51 4.26 8.55
N VAL A 32 8.30 4.51 7.50
CA VAL A 32 9.33 5.55 7.53
C VAL A 32 8.75 6.95 7.33
N SER A 33 7.62 7.08 6.64
CA SER A 33 6.98 8.38 6.41
C SER A 33 5.53 8.23 6.00
N THR A 34 4.61 8.87 6.74
CA THR A 34 3.18 8.84 6.46
C THR A 34 2.79 9.61 5.19
N CYS A 35 3.70 10.41 4.62
CA CYS A 35 3.48 11.06 3.33
C CYS A 35 3.60 10.08 2.15
N ILE A 36 4.25 8.93 2.35
CA ILE A 36 4.36 7.86 1.35
C ILE A 36 3.32 6.80 1.65
N GLY A 37 2.47 6.51 0.68
CA GLY A 37 1.42 5.52 0.83
C GLY A 37 0.54 5.42 -0.39
N ASP A 38 -0.41 4.51 -0.32
CA ASP A 38 -1.39 4.26 -1.37
C ASP A 38 -2.75 3.95 -0.77
N SER A 39 -3.80 4.10 -1.57
CA SER A 39 -5.14 3.65 -1.25
C SER A 39 -5.45 2.41 -2.09
N VAL A 40 -5.91 1.33 -1.49
CA VAL A 40 -6.27 0.11 -2.21
C VAL A 40 -7.76 -0.17 -2.05
N VAL A 41 -8.44 -0.36 -3.18
CA VAL A 41 -9.86 -0.70 -3.25
C VAL A 41 -10.07 -2.07 -3.89
N ILE A 42 -11.27 -2.62 -3.74
CA ILE A 42 -11.73 -3.74 -4.56
C ILE A 42 -12.56 -3.19 -5.71
N ASP A 43 -12.20 -3.57 -6.93
CA ASP A 43 -12.91 -3.24 -8.16
C ASP A 43 -13.01 -4.48 -9.05
N GLY A 44 -14.22 -4.91 -9.40
CA GLY A 44 -14.44 -6.08 -10.27
C GLY A 44 -13.79 -7.40 -9.81
N GLY A 45 -13.59 -7.61 -8.50
CA GLY A 45 -12.91 -8.80 -7.96
C GLY A 45 -11.38 -8.73 -7.96
N TRP A 46 -10.81 -7.55 -8.23
CA TRP A 46 -9.38 -7.28 -8.18
C TRP A 46 -9.06 -6.23 -7.12
N PHE A 47 -7.84 -6.31 -6.58
CA PHE A 47 -7.25 -5.21 -5.81
C PHE A 47 -6.72 -4.16 -6.78
N ARG A 48 -7.09 -2.91 -6.56
CA ARG A 48 -6.71 -1.78 -7.39
C ARG A 48 -6.14 -0.66 -6.53
N SER A 49 -4.97 -0.15 -6.94
CA SER A 49 -4.34 1.02 -6.35
C SER A 49 -5.15 2.30 -6.65
N GLY A 50 -5.04 3.31 -5.79
CA GLY A 50 -5.63 4.63 -5.97
C GLY A 50 -5.03 5.37 -7.17
N THR A 51 -3.83 4.95 -7.60
CA THR A 51 -3.19 5.36 -8.86
C THR A 51 -3.83 4.73 -10.10
N GLY A 52 -4.76 3.80 -9.91
CA GLY A 52 -5.47 3.09 -10.98
C GLY A 52 -4.84 1.75 -11.40
N VAL A 53 -3.66 1.40 -10.87
CA VAL A 53 -2.95 0.15 -11.18
C VAL A 53 -3.68 -1.07 -10.64
N TRP A 54 -3.82 -2.10 -11.48
CA TRP A 54 -4.32 -3.42 -11.09
C TRP A 54 -3.22 -4.22 -10.40
N LEU A 55 -3.43 -4.58 -9.13
CA LEU A 55 -2.39 -5.20 -8.30
C LEU A 55 -2.41 -6.73 -8.44
N ALA A 56 -3.55 -7.36 -8.11
CA ALA A 56 -3.78 -8.78 -8.29
C ALA A 56 -5.28 -9.11 -8.10
N PRO A 57 -5.74 -10.31 -8.51
CA PRO A 57 -7.07 -10.80 -8.17
C PRO A 57 -7.26 -10.89 -6.65
N CYS A 58 -8.50 -10.71 -6.14
CA CYS A 58 -8.79 -10.75 -4.71
C CYS A 58 -8.42 -12.07 -4.00
N ARG A 59 -8.31 -13.16 -4.76
CA ARG A 59 -7.88 -14.49 -4.27
C ARG A 59 -6.38 -14.57 -3.95
N GLU A 60 -5.57 -13.71 -4.58
CA GLU A 60 -4.10 -13.63 -4.51
C GLU A 60 -3.67 -12.39 -3.71
N ALA A 61 -4.11 -12.32 -2.45
CA ALA A 61 -3.87 -11.17 -1.58
C ALA A 61 -2.39 -10.95 -1.23
N ASP A 62 -1.62 -12.02 -1.19
CA ASP A 62 -0.16 -12.06 -1.07
C ASP A 62 0.52 -11.32 -2.23
N ARG A 63 0.19 -11.69 -3.48
CA ARG A 63 0.71 -11.00 -4.67
C ARG A 63 0.30 -9.54 -4.73
N ALA A 64 -0.93 -9.22 -4.31
CA ALA A 64 -1.35 -7.82 -4.21
C ALA A 64 -0.52 -7.03 -3.19
N ALA A 65 -0.16 -7.63 -2.04
CA ALA A 65 0.68 -6.97 -1.04
C ALA A 65 2.10 -6.72 -1.56
N GLU A 66 2.68 -7.69 -2.27
CA GLU A 66 3.98 -7.53 -2.94
C GLU A 66 3.94 -6.45 -4.02
N ALA A 67 2.88 -6.42 -4.83
CA ALA A 67 2.70 -5.40 -5.86
C ALA A 67 2.60 -3.99 -5.26
N VAL A 68 1.90 -3.82 -4.14
CA VAL A 68 1.87 -2.54 -3.41
C VAL A 68 3.26 -2.17 -2.92
N ALA A 69 4.01 -3.12 -2.33
CA ALA A 69 5.35 -2.85 -1.84
C ALA A 69 6.30 -2.43 -2.97
N GLN A 70 6.24 -3.10 -4.13
CA GLN A 70 7.01 -2.74 -5.32
C GLN A 70 6.64 -1.37 -5.87
N LEU A 71 5.33 -1.04 -5.89
CA LEU A 71 4.84 0.26 -6.34
C LEU A 71 5.36 1.41 -5.46
N LEU A 72 5.43 1.20 -4.15
CA LEU A 72 5.84 2.22 -3.18
C LEU A 72 7.36 2.27 -2.93
N ALA A 73 8.10 1.20 -3.22
CA ALA A 73 9.53 1.09 -2.94
C ALA A 73 10.38 2.27 -3.44
N PRO A 74 10.22 2.78 -4.69
CA PRO A 74 11.02 3.92 -5.16
C PRO A 74 10.85 5.18 -4.31
N TYR A 75 9.63 5.46 -3.85
CA TYR A 75 9.33 6.61 -3.01
C TYR A 75 9.88 6.47 -1.59
N VAL A 76 9.83 5.24 -1.05
CA VAL A 76 10.44 4.92 0.25
C VAL A 76 11.96 5.09 0.19
N ILE A 77 12.60 4.63 -0.87
CA ILE A 77 14.05 4.80 -1.06
C ILE A 77 14.40 6.28 -1.16
N ALA A 78 13.65 7.05 -1.95
CA ALA A 78 13.89 8.48 -2.13
C ALA A 78 13.81 9.27 -0.81
N ILE A 79 12.79 9.00 0.04
CA ILE A 79 12.66 9.70 1.33
C ILE A 79 13.76 9.30 2.33
N VAL A 80 14.20 8.04 2.32
CA VAL A 80 15.30 7.59 3.18
C VAL A 80 16.61 8.25 2.75
N MET A 81 16.90 8.32 1.46
CA MET A 81 18.09 8.99 0.93
C MET A 81 18.10 10.50 1.21
N ALA A 82 16.94 11.17 1.05
CA ALA A 82 16.83 12.59 1.32
C ALA A 82 17.16 12.93 2.78
N ARG A 83 16.68 12.12 3.74
CA ARG A 83 16.99 12.30 5.16
C ARG A 83 18.48 12.12 5.47
N GLN A 84 19.14 11.17 4.82
CA GLN A 84 20.58 10.96 5.01
C GLN A 84 21.43 12.14 4.54
N GLN A 85 20.94 12.93 3.57
CA GLN A 85 21.62 14.14 3.11
C GLN A 85 21.40 15.36 4.02
N GLU A 86 20.38 15.35 4.86
CA GLU A 86 20.10 16.42 5.83
C GLU A 86 20.92 16.26 7.13
N ASP A 87 21.32 15.02 7.44
CA ASP A 87 22.11 14.68 8.62
C ASP A 87 23.63 14.85 8.41
N GLU A 88 24.09 15.15 7.19
CA GLU A 88 25.50 15.32 6.78
C GLU A 88 25.87 16.79 6.52
#